data_AF-A0A0C9ZPN3-F1
#
_entry.id   AF-A0A0C9ZPN3-F1
#
_cell.length_a   1.000
_cell.length_b   1.000
_cell.length_c   1.000
_cell.angle_alpha   90.00
_cell.angle_beta   90.00
_cell.angle_gamma   90.00
#
_symmetry.space_group_name_H-M   'P 1'
#
loop_
_entity.id
_entity.type
_entity.pdbx_description
1 polymer ?
#
loop_
_entity_poly.entity_id
_entity_poly.type
_entity_poly.pdbx_seq_one_letter_code
_entity_poly.pdbx_strand_id
1 'polypeptide(L)'
;YCKWTVANGFMSMLPNDLKWQCTEARSSLGRQLSLEGHLVEKGQVVQYSESSFCEAAILWLIKTDQPIHALQHPAFQKMVEIGSSTRNGIKIPSRGQMWQAIIDIFKTSLLNLCK
;
A
#
# COMPACT_ATOMS: atom_id res chain seq x y z
N TYR A 1 28.91 -33.43 -3.49
CA TYR A 1 28.62 -32.05 -3.06
C TYR A 1 29.87 -31.30 -2.61
N CYS A 2 30.51 -31.62 -1.48
CA CYS A 2 31.68 -30.86 -0.98
C CYS A 2 32.88 -30.82 -1.97
N LYS A 3 33.14 -31.92 -2.70
CA LYS A 3 34.16 -31.95 -3.76
C LYS A 3 33.85 -31.00 -4.93
N TRP A 4 32.56 -30.79 -5.21
CA TRP A 4 32.10 -29.90 -6.28
C TRP A 4 32.17 -28.45 -5.85
N THR A 5 31.81 -28.12 -4.61
CA THR A 5 31.87 -26.75 -4.10
C THR A 5 33.31 -26.22 -4.09
N VAL A 6 34.28 -27.04 -3.64
CA VAL A 6 35.72 -26.71 -3.70
C VAL A 6 36.20 -26.52 -5.13
N ALA A 7 35.84 -27.43 -6.05
CA ALA A 7 36.25 -27.33 -7.44
C ALA A 7 35.71 -26.08 -8.16
N ASN A 8 34.59 -25.52 -7.69
CA ASN A 8 33.95 -24.36 -8.28
C ASN A 8 34.12 -23.08 -7.44
N GLY A 9 34.96 -23.11 -6.40
CA GLY A 9 35.21 -21.94 -5.53
C GLY A 9 34.01 -21.52 -4.67
N PHE A 10 33.02 -22.39 -4.50
CA PHE A 10 31.87 -22.13 -3.64
C PHE A 10 32.11 -22.60 -2.22
N MET A 11 31.62 -21.81 -1.26
CA MET A 11 31.62 -22.12 0.15
C MET A 11 30.53 -23.16 0.46
N SER A 12 30.88 -24.23 1.18
CA SER A 12 29.91 -25.26 1.57
C SER A 12 28.93 -24.70 2.60
N MET A 13 27.63 -24.67 2.25
CA MET A 13 26.56 -24.24 3.16
C MET A 13 25.89 -25.42 3.88
N LEU A 14 26.57 -26.57 4.00
CA LEU A 14 26.01 -27.69 4.75
C LEU A 14 26.01 -27.39 6.25
N PRO A 15 24.99 -27.83 7.01
CA PRO A 15 24.85 -27.51 8.43
C PRO A 15 26.06 -27.90 9.29
N ASN A 16 26.80 -28.95 8.92
CA ASN A 16 28.01 -29.36 9.62
C ASN A 16 29.20 -28.44 9.35
N ASP A 17 29.34 -27.94 8.12
CA ASP A 17 30.43 -27.05 7.71
C ASP A 17 30.18 -25.60 8.20
N LEU A 18 28.90 -25.19 8.23
CA LEU A 18 28.43 -23.93 8.79
C LEU A 18 28.70 -23.81 10.30
N LYS A 19 28.63 -24.91 11.06
CA LYS A 19 28.87 -24.90 12.51
C LYS A 19 30.31 -24.50 12.85
N TRP A 20 31.29 -25.05 12.13
CA TRP A 20 32.71 -24.73 12.29
C TRP A 20 33.01 -23.25 11.98
N GLN A 21 32.42 -22.73 10.90
CA GLN A 21 32.60 -21.33 10.50
C GLN A 21 31.80 -20.35 11.38
N CYS A 22 30.66 -20.75 11.93
CA CYS A 22 29.91 -19.93 12.88
C CYS A 22 30.69 -19.71 14.17
N THR A 23 31.44 -20.71 14.67
CA THR A 23 32.30 -20.53 15.86
C THR A 23 33.43 -19.54 15.62
N GLU A 24 33.97 -19.49 14.40
CA GLU A 24 35.08 -18.59 14.04
C GLU A 24 34.59 -17.16 13.71
N ALA A 25 33.48 -17.04 12.97
CA ALA A 25 32.89 -15.75 12.61
C ALA A 25 32.11 -15.07 13.76
N ARG A 26 31.62 -15.82 14.76
CA ARG A 26 30.98 -15.23 15.95
C ARG A 26 31.94 -14.40 16.81
N SER A 27 33.25 -14.63 16.70
CA SER A 27 34.25 -13.83 17.42
C SER A 27 34.52 -12.46 16.76
N SER A 28 34.11 -12.24 15.50
CA SER A 28 34.44 -11.02 14.74
C SER A 28 33.23 -10.24 14.22
N LEU A 29 31.99 -10.66 14.46
CA LEU A 29 30.80 -10.01 13.88
C LEU A 29 29.65 -9.80 14.88
N GLY A 30 29.91 -9.07 15.95
CA GLY A 30 28.90 -8.57 16.89
C GLY A 30 28.07 -7.39 16.35
N ARG A 31 27.73 -7.35 15.06
CA ARG A 31 26.92 -6.25 14.51
C ARG A 31 26.08 -6.73 13.33
N GLN A 32 24.80 -6.97 13.58
CA GLN A 32 23.79 -7.09 12.53
C GLN A 32 23.85 -5.81 11.68
N LEU A 33 23.87 -5.94 10.35
CA LEU A 33 23.83 -4.78 9.45
C LEU A 33 22.52 -4.03 9.70
N SER A 34 22.64 -2.75 10.05
CA SER A 34 21.51 -1.90 10.35
C SER A 34 20.68 -1.67 9.08
N LEU A 35 19.38 -1.94 9.17
CA LEU A 35 18.41 -1.77 8.09
C LEU A 35 18.09 -0.28 7.79
N GLU A 36 18.71 0.65 8.51
CA GLU A 36 18.36 2.08 8.47
C GLU A 36 18.66 2.76 7.14
N GLY A 37 19.50 2.18 6.27
CA GLY A 37 19.76 2.73 4.93
C GLY A 37 18.62 2.51 3.92
N HIS A 38 17.66 1.62 4.23
CA HIS A 38 16.60 1.21 3.28
C HIS A 38 15.18 1.48 3.78
N LEU A 39 15.01 1.98 5.00
CA LEU A 39 13.71 2.34 5.54
C LEU A 39 13.36 3.77 5.14
N VAL A 40 12.44 3.92 4.20
CA VAL A 40 11.78 5.20 3.95
C VAL A 40 10.66 5.33 4.98
N GLU A 41 10.66 6.40 5.79
CA GLU A 41 9.54 6.72 6.67
C GLU A 41 8.26 6.81 5.83
N LYS A 42 7.35 5.85 6.03
CA LYS A 42 6.04 5.90 5.40
C LYS A 42 5.22 6.93 6.18
N GLY A 43 4.77 7.98 5.50
CA GLY A 43 3.96 9.03 6.10
C GLY A 43 2.82 8.46 6.94
N GLN A 44 2.55 9.09 8.09
CA GLN A 44 1.54 8.67 9.06
C GLN A 44 0.20 8.41 8.34
N VAL A 45 -0.16 7.13 8.24
CA VAL A 45 -1.50 6.74 7.84
C VAL A 45 -2.37 6.95 9.07
N VAL A 46 -3.32 7.88 9.01
CA VAL A 46 -4.32 8.04 10.05
C VAL A 46 -5.00 6.68 10.24
N GLN A 47 -4.82 6.08 11.41
CA GLN A 47 -5.46 4.82 11.72
C GLN A 47 -6.97 5.03 11.74
N TYR A 48 -7.70 4.12 11.10
CA TYR A 48 -9.16 4.14 11.12
C TYR A 48 -9.65 3.93 12.55
N SER A 49 -10.58 4.79 12.99
CA SER A 49 -11.40 4.56 14.17
C SER A 49 -12.83 4.99 13.82
N GLU A 50 -13.83 4.31 14.39
CA GLU A 50 -15.24 4.65 14.12
C GLU A 50 -15.56 6.09 14.53
N SER A 51 -15.01 6.56 15.65
CA SER A 51 -15.20 7.93 16.12
C SER A 51 -14.60 8.98 15.17
N SER A 52 -13.35 8.78 14.72
CA SER A 52 -12.70 9.70 13.79
C SER A 52 -13.38 9.73 12.42
N PHE A 53 -13.89 8.58 11.95
CA PHE A 53 -14.66 8.50 10.72
C PHE A 53 -15.99 9.23 10.84
N CYS A 54 -16.74 9.00 11.94
CA CYS A 54 -18.01 9.68 12.19
C CYS A 54 -17.85 11.20 12.26
N GLU A 55 -16.83 11.70 12.97
CA GLU A 55 -16.56 13.14 13.06
C GLU A 55 -16.24 13.74 11.68
N ALA A 56 -15.36 13.10 10.92
CA ALA A 56 -15.02 13.53 9.57
C ALA A 56 -16.23 13.51 8.62
N ALA A 57 -17.09 12.49 8.72
CA ALA A 57 -18.32 12.38 7.94
C ALA A 57 -19.31 13.50 8.27
N ILE A 58 -19.53 13.80 9.56
CA ILE A 58 -20.40 14.89 10.01
C ILE A 58 -19.90 16.24 9.47
N LEU A 59 -18.59 16.51 9.60
CA LEU A 59 -17.99 17.74 9.08
C LEU A 59 -18.12 17.86 7.56
N TRP A 60 -17.95 16.75 6.85
CA TRP A 60 -18.15 16.72 5.40
C TRP A 60 -19.59 17.04 5.02
N LEU A 61 -20.58 16.41 5.67
CA LEU A 61 -22.01 16.67 5.43
C LEU A 61 -22.35 18.14 5.62
N ILE A 62 -21.93 18.75 6.74
CA ILE A 62 -22.21 20.16 7.05
C ILE A 62 -21.54 21.10 6.03
N LYS A 63 -20.26 20.88 5.71
CA LYS A 63 -19.51 21.77 4.81
C LYS A 63 -19.99 21.72 3.36
N THR A 64 -20.61 20.62 2.94
CA THR A 64 -21.03 20.39 1.55
C THR A 64 -22.54 20.39 1.38
N ASP A 65 -23.27 20.71 2.45
CA ASP A 65 -24.74 20.73 2.53
C ASP A 65 -25.36 19.43 1.98
N GLN A 66 -24.77 18.30 2.35
CA GLN A 66 -25.21 16.99 1.88
C GLN A 66 -26.25 16.41 2.84
N PRO A 67 -27.27 15.72 2.32
CA PRO A 67 -28.26 15.08 3.17
C PRO A 67 -27.65 13.86 3.89
N ILE A 68 -28.16 13.54 5.08
CA ILE A 68 -27.67 12.42 5.90
C ILE A 68 -27.72 11.08 5.13
N HIS A 69 -28.71 10.92 4.25
CA HIS A 69 -28.85 9.70 3.43
C HIS A 69 -27.69 9.50 2.43
N ALA A 70 -26.85 10.51 2.17
CA ALA A 70 -25.68 10.37 1.31
C ALA A 70 -24.72 9.28 1.81
N LEU A 71 -24.62 9.07 3.13
CA LEU A 71 -23.79 8.02 3.73
C LEU A 71 -24.33 6.60 3.47
N GLN A 72 -25.63 6.47 3.20
CA GLN A 72 -26.28 5.20 2.88
C GLN A 72 -26.21 4.87 1.38
N HIS A 73 -25.80 5.83 0.55
CA HIS A 73 -25.78 5.64 -0.88
C HIS A 73 -24.71 4.60 -1.27
N PRO A 74 -25.03 3.56 -2.07
CA PRO A 74 -24.09 2.50 -2.41
C PRO A 74 -22.79 3.00 -3.07
N ALA A 75 -22.88 4.08 -3.86
CA ALA A 75 -21.68 4.67 -4.49
C ALA A 75 -20.73 5.29 -3.45
N PHE A 76 -21.25 5.87 -2.36
CA PHE A 76 -20.42 6.40 -1.29
C PHE A 76 -19.69 5.27 -0.55
N GLN A 77 -20.41 4.20 -0.19
CA GLN A 77 -19.82 3.01 0.44
C GLN A 77 -18.71 2.41 -0.42
N LYS A 78 -18.98 2.24 -1.73
CA LYS A 78 -17.98 1.76 -2.68
C LYS A 78 -16.74 2.66 -2.76
N MET A 79 -16.90 3.98 -2.70
CA MET A 79 -15.75 4.91 -2.67
C MET A 79 -14.91 4.72 -1.40
N VAL A 80 -15.55 4.54 -0.24
CA VAL A 80 -14.86 4.30 1.03
C VAL A 80 -14.10 2.98 1.01
N GLU A 81 -14.71 1.90 0.50
CA GLU A 81 -14.06 0.59 0.34
C GLU A 81 -12.84 0.64 -0.58
N ILE A 82 -12.97 1.30 -1.74
CA ILE A 82 -11.85 1.51 -2.66
C ILE A 82 -10.74 2.28 -1.93
N GLY A 83 -11.11 3.31 -1.19
CA GLY A 83 -10.20 4.17 -0.46
C GLY A 83 -9.43 3.46 0.64
N SER A 84 -10.12 2.68 1.47
CA SER A 84 -9.53 1.94 2.59
C SER A 84 -8.60 0.82 2.14
N SER A 85 -8.81 0.28 0.94
CA SER A 85 -7.93 -0.73 0.32
C SER A 85 -6.62 -0.13 -0.24
N THR A 86 -6.51 1.20 -0.37
CA THR A 86 -5.31 1.82 -0.96
C THR A 86 -4.12 1.82 0.01
N ARG A 87 -3.00 1.22 -0.39
CA ARG A 87 -1.76 1.19 0.43
C ARG A 87 -1.08 2.56 0.57
N ASN A 88 -1.31 3.45 -0.39
CA ASN A 88 -0.58 4.72 -0.55
C ASN A 88 -1.52 5.95 -0.48
N GLY A 89 -2.72 5.78 0.10
CA GLY A 89 -3.75 6.80 0.14
C GLY A 89 -4.41 7.05 -1.22
N ILE A 90 -5.40 7.93 -1.22
CA ILE A 90 -6.23 8.25 -2.39
C ILE A 90 -5.75 9.56 -2.99
N LYS A 91 -5.51 9.57 -4.31
CA LYS A 91 -5.31 10.81 -5.07
C LYS A 91 -6.67 11.34 -5.51
N ILE A 92 -7.13 12.42 -4.90
CA ILE A 92 -8.38 13.08 -5.29
C ILE A 92 -8.13 13.82 -6.63
N PRO A 93 -8.86 13.50 -7.71
CA PRO A 93 -8.66 14.16 -8.99
C PRO A 93 -9.11 15.63 -8.92
N SER A 94 -8.48 16.46 -9.74
CA SER A 94 -8.87 17.87 -9.87
C SER A 94 -10.24 18.00 -10.54
N ARG A 95 -10.90 19.15 -10.33
CA ARG A 95 -12.20 19.46 -10.94
C ARG A 95 -12.19 19.26 -12.47
N GLY A 96 -11.14 19.72 -13.15
CA GLY A 96 -11.03 19.57 -14.61
C GLY A 96 -10.90 18.12 -15.06
N GLN A 97 -10.10 17.31 -14.35
CA GLN A 97 -9.97 15.88 -14.61
C GLN A 97 -11.30 15.14 -14.39
N MET A 98 -12.01 15.49 -13.31
CA MET A 98 -13.31 14.90 -13.03
C MET A 98 -14.35 15.24 -14.12
N TRP A 99 -14.40 16.50 -14.56
CA TRP A 99 -15.28 16.92 -15.65
C TRP A 99 -15.00 16.17 -16.95
N GLN A 100 -13.72 16.01 -17.30
CA GLN A 100 -13.36 15.28 -18.51
C GLN A 100 -13.79 13.81 -18.43
N ALA A 101 -13.56 13.17 -17.27
CA ALA A 101 -13.98 11.78 -17.05
C ALA A 101 -15.51 11.61 -17.18
N ILE A 102 -16.30 12.55 -16.68
CA ILE A 102 -17.77 12.52 -16.81
C ILE A 102 -18.17 12.61 -18.30
N ILE A 103 -17.58 13.54 -19.04
CA ILE A 103 -17.86 13.71 -20.48
C ILE A 103 -17.48 12.44 -21.25
N ASP A 104 -16.34 11.84 -20.94
CA ASP A 104 -15.86 10.65 -21.62
C ASP A 104 -16.78 9.45 -21.35
N ILE A 105 -17.20 9.22 -20.11
CA ILE A 105 -18.18 8.19 -19.76
C ILE A 105 -19.47 8.39 -20.56
N PHE A 106 -19.98 9.63 -20.63
CA PHE A 106 -21.18 9.94 -21.38
C PHE A 106 -21.03 9.64 -22.87
N LYS A 107 -19.91 10.04 -23.49
CA LYS A 107 -19.61 9.72 -24.90
C LYS A 107 -19.54 8.22 -25.15
N THR A 108 -18.89 7.46 -24.26
CA THR A 108 -18.81 5.99 -24.39
C THR A 108 -20.19 5.35 -24.30
N SER A 109 -21.04 5.79 -23.39
CA SER A 109 -22.43 5.30 -23.29
C SER A 109 -23.21 5.58 -24.57
N LEU A 110 -23.08 6.77 -25.17
CA LEU A 110 -23.74 7.07 -26.45
C LEU A 110 -23.24 6.17 -27.59
N LEU A 111 -21.93 5.95 -27.70
CA LEU A 111 -21.36 5.07 -28.73
C LEU A 111 -21.83 3.61 -28.60
N ASN A 112 -22.02 3.14 -27.37
CA ASN A 112 -22.52 1.78 -27.12
C ASN A 112 -24.01 1.63 -27.42
N LEU A 113 -24.79 2.72 -27.39
CA LEU A 113 -26.22 2.72 -27.76
C LEU A 113 -26.46 2.80 -29.27
N CYS A 114 -25.46 3.25 -30.03
CA CYS A 114 -25.53 3.31 -31.49
C CYS A 114 -25.05 2.02 -32.19
N LYS A 115 -24.72 0.97 -31.44
CA LYS A 115 -24.39 -0.37 -31.93
C LYS A 115 -25.58 -1.30 -31.76
#